data_AF-A0AAV0H2F9-F1
#
_entry.id   AF-A0AAV0H2F9-F1
#
_cell.length_a   1.000
_cell.length_b   1.000
_cell.length_c   1.000
_cell.angle_alpha   90.00
_cell.angle_beta   90.00
_cell.angle_gamma   90.00
#
_symmetry.space_group_name_H-M   'P 1'
#
loop_
_entity.id
_entity.type
_entity.pdbx_description
1 polymer ?
#
loop_
_entity_poly.entity_id
_entity_poly.type
_entity_poly.pdbx_seq_one_letter_code
_entity_poly.pdbx_strand_id
1 'polypeptide(L)' 'MPLQVGVGIGKDCVKVLKDYNVSVQAVEDLSSLANQKLGGEPGNWSLKALTEMLVSKELPKPNKIRLGNWEVKSLSK' A
#
# COMPACT_ATOMS: atom_id res chain seq x y z
N MET A 1 3.52 -6.48 -18.82
CA MET A 1 2.70 -5.78 -17.79
C MET A 1 3.62 -5.42 -16.64
N PRO A 2 3.66 -4.16 -16.18
CA PRO A 2 4.52 -3.76 -15.05
C PRO A 2 4.02 -4.38 -13.74
N LEU A 3 4.94 -4.90 -12.93
CA LEU A 3 4.65 -5.41 -11.59
C LEU A 3 4.19 -4.26 -10.69
N GLN A 4 3.02 -4.42 -10.06
CA GLN A 4 2.51 -3.49 -9.05
C GLN A 4 2.88 -4.00 -7.66
N VAL A 5 3.51 -3.18 -6.86
CA VAL A 5 4.00 -3.54 -5.53
C VAL A 5 3.38 -2.61 -4.49
N GLY A 6 2.84 -3.16 -3.41
CA GLY A 6 2.19 -2.36 -2.37
C GLY A 6 1.89 -3.14 -1.10
N VAL A 7 1.36 -2.47 -0.07
CA VAL A 7 0.93 -3.09 1.19
C VAL A 7 -0.59 -3.15 1.22
N GLY A 8 -1.16 -4.34 1.37
CA GLY A 8 -2.61 -4.55 1.31
C GLY A 8 -3.17 -4.45 -0.11
N ILE A 9 -2.30 -4.47 -1.13
CA ILE A 9 -2.62 -4.18 -2.53
C ILE A 9 -3.62 -5.15 -3.14
N GLY A 10 -3.70 -6.38 -2.62
CA GLY A 10 -4.73 -7.33 -3.04
C GLY A 10 -6.16 -6.81 -2.82
N LYS A 11 -6.40 -6.07 -1.71
CA LYS A 11 -7.70 -5.45 -1.43
C LYS A 11 -7.99 -4.30 -2.41
N ASP A 12 -6.98 -3.55 -2.79
CA ASP A 12 -7.11 -2.49 -3.79
C ASP A 12 -7.45 -3.06 -5.17
N CYS A 13 -6.86 -4.20 -5.54
CA CYS A 13 -7.18 -4.89 -6.79
C CYS A 13 -8.65 -5.34 -6.83
N VAL A 14 -9.16 -5.90 -5.73
CA VAL A 14 -10.58 -6.27 -5.61
C VAL A 14 -11.47 -5.03 -5.70
N LYS A 15 -11.09 -3.92 -5.06
CA LYS A 15 -11.85 -2.67 -5.10
C LYS A 15 -11.89 -2.08 -6.51
N VAL A 16 -10.75 -2.00 -7.20
CA VAL A 16 -10.66 -1.47 -8.57
C VAL A 16 -11.45 -2.33 -9.55
N LEU A 17 -11.39 -3.66 -9.41
CA LEU A 17 -12.21 -4.56 -10.20
C LEU A 17 -13.71 -4.30 -9.96
N LYS A 18 -14.13 -4.15 -8.71
CA LYS A 18 -15.53 -3.93 -8.37
C LYS A 18 -16.05 -2.56 -8.84
N ASP A 19 -15.28 -1.52 -8.61
CA ASP A 19 -15.72 -0.14 -8.82
C ASP A 19 -15.59 0.28 -10.30
N TYR A 20 -14.67 -0.33 -11.05
CA TYR A 20 -14.33 0.10 -12.41
C TYR A 20 -14.24 -1.05 -13.44
N ASN A 21 -14.46 -2.30 -13.05
CA ASN A 21 -14.29 -3.49 -13.90
C ASN A 21 -12.87 -3.61 -14.51
N VAL A 22 -11.86 -3.13 -13.79
CA VAL A 22 -10.46 -3.19 -14.21
C VAL A 22 -9.72 -4.28 -13.45
N SER A 23 -9.13 -5.23 -14.18
CA SER A 23 -8.33 -6.32 -13.61
C SER A 23 -6.84 -5.96 -13.57
N VAL A 24 -6.21 -6.15 -12.41
CA VAL A 24 -4.76 -5.99 -12.22
C VAL A 24 -4.13 -7.38 -12.09
N GLN A 25 -3.28 -7.76 -13.05
CA GLN A 25 -2.81 -9.16 -13.18
C GLN A 25 -1.42 -9.44 -12.61
N ALA A 26 -0.61 -8.42 -12.32
CA ALA A 26 0.75 -8.57 -11.80
C ALA A 26 0.92 -7.75 -10.51
N VAL A 27 0.77 -8.41 -9.36
CA VAL A 27 0.68 -7.77 -8.04
C VAL A 27 1.53 -8.54 -7.03
N GLU A 28 2.33 -7.82 -6.25
CA GLU A 28 3.10 -8.37 -5.14
C GLU A 28 2.83 -7.59 -3.85
N ASP A 29 2.44 -8.31 -2.80
CA ASP A 29 2.19 -7.71 -1.49
C ASP A 29 3.46 -7.66 -0.65
N LEU A 30 3.85 -6.45 -0.25
CA LEU A 30 5.06 -6.21 0.55
C LEU A 30 5.00 -6.83 1.94
N SER A 31 3.80 -7.00 2.54
CA SER A 31 3.68 -7.66 3.84
C SER A 31 4.02 -9.15 3.72
N SER A 32 3.55 -9.80 2.65
CA SER A 32 3.90 -11.19 2.37
C SER A 32 5.41 -11.33 2.11
N LEU A 33 5.99 -10.42 1.32
CA LEU A 33 7.42 -10.44 1.03
C LEU A 33 8.29 -10.17 2.28
N ALA A 34 7.85 -9.26 3.14
CA ALA A 34 8.51 -8.96 4.41
C ALA A 34 8.53 -10.19 5.34
N ASN A 35 7.42 -10.91 5.47
CA ASN A 35 7.34 -12.13 6.26
C ASN A 35 8.28 -13.24 5.74
N GLN A 36 8.59 -13.24 4.44
CA GLN A 36 9.55 -14.19 3.87
C GLN A 36 11.00 -13.80 4.10
N LYS A 37 11.31 -12.49 4.21
CA LYS A 37 12.69 -11.99 4.13
C LYS A 37 13.25 -11.43 5.44
N LEU A 38 12.42 -10.87 6.31
CA LEU A 38 12.87 -10.09 7.47
C LEU A 38 13.05 -10.95 8.74
N GLY A 39 12.67 -12.24 8.67
CA GLY A 39 12.71 -13.15 9.82
C GLY A 39 11.74 -12.74 10.94
N GLY A 40 11.68 -13.55 11.99
CA GLY A 40 10.75 -13.35 13.10
C GLY A 40 9.34 -13.88 12.85
N GLU A 41 8.43 -13.60 13.79
CA GLU A 41 7.04 -14.04 13.70
C GLU A 41 6.32 -13.35 12.53
N PRO A 42 5.69 -14.11 11.62
CA PRO A 42 4.91 -13.54 10.54
C PRO A 42 3.80 -12.63 11.04
N GLY A 43 3.70 -11.43 10.47
CA GLY A 43 2.74 -10.42 10.88
C GLY A 43 2.13 -9.66 9.72
N ASN A 44 1.17 -8.80 10.06
CA ASN A 44 0.61 -7.82 9.12
C ASN A 44 1.49 -6.57 9.15
N TRP A 45 2.33 -6.40 8.14
CA TRP A 45 3.17 -5.23 7.99
C TRP A 45 2.36 -4.07 7.45
N SER A 46 2.48 -2.91 8.10
CA SER A 46 1.97 -1.66 7.55
C SER A 46 3.06 -0.98 6.72
N LEU A 47 2.66 -0.17 5.73
CA LEU A 47 3.62 0.63 4.96
C LEU A 47 4.48 1.53 5.85
N LYS A 48 3.91 2.06 6.95
CA LYS A 48 4.66 2.89 7.92
C LYS A 48 5.72 2.06 8.66
N ALA A 49 5.35 0.88 9.15
CA ALA A 49 6.30 0.00 9.85
C ALA A 49 7.45 -0.45 8.94
N LEU A 50 7.16 -0.75 7.67
CA LEU A 50 8.20 -1.11 6.70
C LEU A 50 9.14 0.05 6.38
N THR A 51 8.63 1.29 6.25
CA THR A 51 9.50 2.45 5.99
C THR A 51 10.39 2.77 7.19
N GLU A 52 9.85 2.62 8.39
CA GLU A 52 10.62 2.84 9.63
C GLU A 52 11.73 1.80 9.78
N MET A 53 11.42 0.52 9.56
CA MET A 53 12.40 -0.55 9.74
C MET A 53 13.46 -0.59 8.64
N LEU A 54 13.06 -0.52 7.36
CA LEU A 54 13.96 -0.82 6.24
C LEU A 54 14.75 0.39 5.75
N VAL A 55 14.19 1.59 5.88
CA VAL A 55 14.84 2.82 5.39
C VAL A 55 15.02 3.87 6.48
N SER A 56 14.70 3.55 7.73
CA SER A 56 14.81 4.45 8.88
C SER A 56 14.10 5.80 8.66
N LYS A 57 12.96 5.76 7.97
CA LYS A 57 12.11 6.95 7.73
C LYS A 57 10.70 6.73 8.24
N GLU A 58 10.22 7.69 9.03
CA GLU A 58 8.81 7.75 9.37
C GLU A 58 7.98 8.18 8.15
N LEU A 59 6.84 7.51 7.96
CA LEU A 59 5.84 7.90 6.97
C LEU A 59 4.73 8.72 7.65
N PRO A 60 4.75 10.07 7.55
CA PRO A 60 3.71 10.90 8.15
C PRO A 60 2.37 10.65 7.47
N LYS A 61 1.32 10.46 8.27
CA LYS A 61 -0.06 10.21 7.78
C LYS A 61 -1.07 11.18 8.39
N PRO A 62 -0.91 12.51 8.18
CA PRO A 62 -1.84 13.48 8.73
C PRO A 62 -3.26 13.23 8.19
N ASN A 63 -4.22 13.05 9.10
CA ASN A 63 -5.60 12.71 8.73
C ASN A 63 -6.23 13.75 7.79
N LYS A 64 -5.90 15.04 7.97
CA LYS A 64 -6.37 16.13 7.10
C LYS A 64 -6.00 15.95 5.62
N ILE A 65 -4.88 15.25 5.34
CA ILE A 65 -4.43 14.97 3.97
C ILE A 65 -4.89 13.57 3.56
N ARG A 66 -4.56 12.54 4.36
CA ARG A 66 -4.85 11.13 4.03
C ARG A 66 -6.35 10.86 3.85
N LEU A 67 -7.19 11.51 4.65
CA LEU A 67 -8.65 11.38 4.61
C LEU A 67 -9.31 12.65 4.02
N GLY A 68 -8.56 13.46 3.28
CA GLY A 68 -9.11 14.60 2.54
C GLY A 68 -10.02 14.14 1.39
N ASN A 69 -10.62 15.11 0.70
CA ASN A 69 -11.43 14.83 -0.48
C ASN A 69 -10.52 14.55 -1.69
N TRP A 70 -10.37 13.29 -2.07
CA TRP A 70 -9.54 12.86 -3.20
C TRP A 70 -10.20 13.06 -4.57
N GLU A 71 -11.48 13.41 -4.62
CA GLU A 71 -12.24 13.61 -5.88
C GLU A 71 -12.09 15.04 -6.45
N VAL A 72 -11.35 15.92 -5.76
CA VAL A 72 -11.11 17.28 -6.25
C VAL A 72 -10.16 17.27 -7.44
N LYS A 73 -10.42 18.14 -8.42
CA LYS A 73 -9.60 18.24 -9.65
C LYS A 73 -8.13 18.61 -9.38
N SER A 74 -7.86 19.35 -8.30
CA SER A 74 -6.52 19.82 -7.94
C SER A 74 -6.20 19.42 -6.51
N LEU A 75 -5.12 18.65 -6.32
CA LEU A 75 -4.68 18.18 -5.01
C LEU A 75 -4.03 19.31 -4.21
N SER A 76 -4.06 19.19 -2.88
CA SER A 76 -3.35 20.09 -1.97
C SER A 76 -1.83 20.02 -2.20
N LYS A 77 -1.16 21.19 -2.12
CA LYS A 77 0.31 21.28 -2.13
C LYS A 77 0.91 20.80 -0.80
#